data_AF-A0A7W0YR27-F1
#
_entry.id   AF-A0A7W0YR27-F1
#
_cell.length_a   1.000
_cell.length_b   1.000
_cell.length_c   1.000
_cell.angle_alpha   90.00
_cell.angle_beta   90.00
_cell.angle_gamma   90.00
#
_symmetry.space_group_name_H-M   'P 1'
#
loop_
_entity.id
_entity.type
_entity.pdbx_description
1 polymer ?
#
loop_
_entity_poly.entity_id
_entity_poly.type
_entity_poly.pdbx_seq_one_letter_code
_entity_poly.pdbx_strand_id
1 'polypeptide(L)'
;MTPETANERFHRLLFLGLQRMRGRPIGAYIRKLQEWERLEPEAFNRLRAERLAETLEYTSSRVPFYSSGPGREALRRGNVHDLRSWPVLERGTIQAHTAELLAQPTPAGHYLRRTSGSSGTALGVAMDADAASWAWATDYRGLLWHGISVGARCIRLIHKREGGLAEWVRNLRPLHTDDLSAERLMAG
;
A
#
# COMPACT_ATOMS: atom_id res chain seq x y z
N MET A 1 -14.40 -21.22 -9.34
CA MET A 1 -13.71 -20.04 -9.90
C MET A 1 -14.37 -19.71 -11.23
N THR A 2 -15.08 -18.59 -11.33
CA THR A 2 -15.68 -18.18 -12.61
C THR A 2 -14.57 -17.89 -13.62
N PRO A 3 -14.68 -18.37 -14.86
CA PRO A 3 -13.67 -18.08 -15.88
C PRO A 3 -13.60 -16.57 -16.13
N GLU A 4 -12.39 -16.04 -16.16
CA GLU A 4 -12.14 -14.63 -16.44
C GLU A 4 -12.69 -14.27 -17.82
N THR A 5 -13.51 -13.22 -17.89
CA THR A 5 -14.07 -12.77 -19.17
C THR A 5 -13.01 -12.04 -20.01
N ALA A 6 -13.18 -12.01 -21.34
CA ALA A 6 -12.29 -11.26 -22.22
C ALA A 6 -12.18 -9.77 -21.83
N ASN A 7 -13.28 -9.19 -21.36
CA ASN A 7 -13.34 -7.81 -20.86
C ASN A 7 -12.47 -7.62 -19.61
N GLU A 8 -12.58 -8.50 -18.62
CA GLU A 8 -11.77 -8.43 -17.40
C GLU A 8 -10.28 -8.57 -17.72
N ARG A 9 -9.93 -9.53 -18.60
CA ARG A 9 -8.55 -9.72 -19.06
C ARG A 9 -8.00 -8.47 -19.74
N PHE A 10 -8.79 -7.80 -20.59
CA PHE A 10 -8.41 -6.56 -21.24
C PHE A 10 -8.10 -5.46 -20.21
N HIS A 11 -9.04 -5.18 -19.31
CA HIS A 11 -8.86 -4.15 -18.28
C HIS A 11 -7.71 -4.48 -17.31
N ARG A 12 -7.50 -5.75 -17.00
CA ARG A 12 -6.33 -6.21 -16.22
C ARG A 12 -5.02 -5.83 -16.90
N LEU A 13 -4.85 -6.23 -18.16
CA LEU A 13 -3.63 -5.99 -18.91
C LEU A 13 -3.38 -4.49 -19.10
N LEU A 14 -4.44 -3.74 -19.44
CA LEU A 14 -4.39 -2.29 -19.57
C LEU A 14 -3.95 -1.64 -18.25
N PHE A 15 -4.62 -1.96 -17.14
CA PHE A 15 -4.32 -1.37 -15.84
C PHE A 15 -2.89 -1.73 -15.37
N LEU A 16 -2.52 -3.00 -15.39
CA LEU A 16 -1.18 -3.43 -14.94
C LEU A 16 -0.08 -2.87 -15.85
N GLY A 17 -0.31 -2.78 -17.16
CA GLY A 17 0.60 -2.18 -18.13
C GLY A 17 0.81 -0.68 -17.88
N LEU A 18 -0.28 0.08 -17.72
CA LEU A 18 -0.20 1.51 -17.37
C LEU A 18 0.56 1.74 -16.06
N GLN A 19 0.32 0.92 -15.05
CA GLN A 19 0.99 1.04 -13.75
C GLN A 19 2.48 0.71 -13.85
N ARG A 20 2.84 -0.32 -14.63
CA ARG A 20 4.23 -0.65 -14.95
C ARG A 20 4.95 0.51 -15.62
N MET A 21 4.31 1.17 -16.61
CA MET A 21 4.87 2.35 -17.29
C MET A 21 5.03 3.56 -16.35
N ARG A 22 4.19 3.68 -15.33
CA ARG A 22 4.30 4.69 -14.26
C ARG A 22 5.33 4.33 -13.18
N GLY A 23 6.15 3.30 -13.41
CA GLY A 23 7.16 2.84 -12.47
C GLY A 23 6.60 2.03 -11.29
N ARG A 24 5.33 1.61 -11.33
CA ARG A 24 4.65 0.89 -10.24
C ARG A 24 4.29 -0.53 -10.67
N PRO A 25 5.20 -1.52 -10.53
CA PRO A 25 4.98 -2.87 -11.05
C PRO A 25 4.07 -3.71 -10.13
N ILE A 26 2.85 -3.25 -9.84
CA ILE A 26 1.89 -3.88 -8.91
C ILE A 26 1.70 -5.38 -9.19
N GLY A 27 1.63 -5.77 -10.46
CA GLY A 27 1.43 -7.17 -10.85
C GLY A 27 2.54 -8.11 -10.38
N ALA A 28 3.79 -7.62 -10.28
CA ALA A 28 4.89 -8.42 -9.73
C ALA A 28 4.72 -8.65 -8.22
N TYR A 29 4.28 -7.62 -7.49
CA TYR A 29 4.00 -7.70 -6.05
C TYR A 29 2.78 -8.57 -5.74
N ILE A 30 1.73 -8.54 -6.57
CA ILE A 30 0.60 -9.47 -6.45
C ILE A 30 1.07 -10.92 -6.57
N ARG A 31 1.87 -11.24 -7.59
CA ARG A 31 2.40 -12.61 -7.76
C ARG A 31 3.25 -13.03 -6.57
N LYS A 32 4.11 -12.15 -6.08
CA LYS A 32 4.97 -12.40 -4.91
C LYS A 32 4.13 -12.70 -3.66
N LEU A 33 3.06 -11.94 -3.40
CA LEU A 33 2.13 -12.23 -2.30
C LEU A 33 1.46 -13.60 -2.47
N GLN A 34 0.98 -13.93 -3.67
CA GLN A 34 0.35 -15.22 -3.95
C GLN A 34 1.34 -16.40 -3.84
N GLU A 35 2.61 -16.20 -4.18
CA GLU A 35 3.68 -17.18 -3.95
C GLU A 35 3.89 -17.39 -2.45
N TRP A 36 3.97 -16.30 -1.68
CA TRP A 36 4.16 -16.35 -0.23
C TRP A 36 2.99 -16.97 0.53
N GLU A 37 1.76 -16.82 0.03
CA GLU A 37 0.56 -17.45 0.58
C GLU A 37 0.56 -18.97 0.48
N ARG A 38 1.32 -19.53 -0.46
CA ARG A 38 1.43 -20.98 -0.68
C ARG A 38 2.63 -21.59 0.03
N LEU A 39 3.39 -20.80 0.79
CA LEU A 39 4.51 -21.30 1.56
C LEU A 39 4.01 -22.10 2.75
N GLU A 40 4.69 -23.22 3.02
CA GLU A 40 4.52 -23.94 4.28
C GLU A 40 4.90 -23.06 5.48
N PRO A 41 4.31 -23.29 6.67
CA PRO A 41 4.51 -22.44 7.84
C PRO A 41 5.97 -22.17 8.18
N GLU A 42 6.85 -23.17 8.09
CA GLU A 42 8.28 -23.04 8.37
C GLU A 42 8.98 -22.15 7.36
N ALA A 43 8.64 -22.29 6.07
CA ALA A 43 9.19 -21.45 5.01
C ALA A 43 8.71 -20.00 5.14
N PHE A 44 7.44 -19.80 5.49
CA PHE A 44 6.90 -18.47 5.76
C PHE A 44 7.57 -17.82 6.98
N ASN A 45 7.81 -18.59 8.05
CA ASN A 45 8.51 -18.09 9.24
C ASN A 45 9.96 -17.68 8.94
N ARG A 46 10.68 -18.43 8.11
CA ARG A 46 12.03 -18.05 7.64
C ARG A 46 11.99 -16.76 6.82
N LEU A 47 11.11 -16.68 5.84
CA LEU A 47 10.92 -15.49 5.02
C LEU A 47 10.59 -14.25 5.89
N ARG A 48 9.71 -14.40 6.87
CA ARG A 48 9.37 -13.31 7.80
C ARG A 48 10.60 -12.85 8.59
N ALA A 49 11.39 -13.79 9.09
CA ALA A 49 12.61 -13.48 9.85
C ALA A 49 13.66 -12.77 8.99
N GLU A 50 13.91 -13.26 7.77
CA GLU A 50 14.82 -12.65 6.80
C GLU A 50 14.39 -11.21 6.47
N ARG A 51 13.11 -11.02 6.13
CA ARG A 51 12.57 -9.70 5.80
C ARG A 51 12.58 -8.73 6.98
N LEU A 52 12.34 -9.22 8.19
CA LEU A 52 12.47 -8.42 9.40
C LEU A 52 13.92 -7.98 9.60
N ALA A 53 14.87 -8.91 9.54
CA ALA A 53 16.30 -8.61 9.71
C ALA A 53 16.79 -7.57 8.69
N GLU A 54 16.45 -7.75 7.41
CA GLU A 54 16.76 -6.78 6.35
C GLU A 54 16.15 -5.39 6.63
N THR A 55 14.92 -5.35 7.15
CA THR A 55 14.24 -4.09 7.47
C THR A 55 14.91 -3.38 8.64
N LEU A 56 15.26 -4.10 9.70
CA LEU A 56 15.93 -3.53 10.88
C LEU A 56 17.33 -3.01 10.51
N GLU A 57 18.08 -3.79 9.73
CA GLU A 57 19.41 -3.42 9.23
C GLU A 57 19.36 -2.18 8.32
N TYR A 58 18.41 -2.17 7.38
CA TYR A 58 18.22 -1.02 6.51
C TYR A 58 17.84 0.23 7.33
N THR A 59 16.92 0.08 8.28
CA THR A 59 16.41 1.21 9.05
C THR A 59 17.49 1.79 9.96
N SER A 60 18.28 0.95 10.62
CA SER A 60 19.33 1.41 11.55
C SER A 60 20.49 2.12 10.83
N SER A 61 20.76 1.74 9.58
CA SER A 61 21.84 2.31 8.78
C SER A 61 21.42 3.50 7.92
N ARG A 62 20.18 3.52 7.42
CA ARG A 62 19.73 4.50 6.40
C ARG A 62 18.80 5.57 6.92
N VAL A 63 18.13 5.38 8.06
CA VAL A 63 17.12 6.33 8.55
C VAL A 63 17.73 7.21 9.65
N PRO A 64 17.92 8.53 9.42
CA PRO A 64 18.57 9.44 10.36
C PRO A 64 18.03 9.37 11.79
N PHE A 65 16.71 9.26 11.95
CA PHE A 65 16.07 9.16 13.26
C PHE A 65 16.67 8.04 14.13
N TYR A 66 17.06 6.92 13.52
CA TYR A 66 17.62 5.75 14.21
C TYR A 66 19.15 5.71 14.17
N SER A 67 19.77 6.23 13.12
CA SER A 67 21.23 6.16 12.95
C SER A 67 21.99 7.26 13.69
N SER A 68 21.42 8.46 13.80
CA SER A 68 22.06 9.64 14.44
C SER A 68 21.10 10.50 15.26
N GLY A 69 19.79 10.28 15.15
CA GLY A 69 18.74 11.09 15.77
C GLY A 69 18.23 10.55 17.11
N PRO A 70 17.06 11.03 17.57
CA PRO A 70 16.48 10.71 18.87
C PRO A 70 16.25 9.21 19.12
N GLY A 71 15.96 8.44 18.07
CA GLY A 71 15.76 6.99 18.14
C GLY A 71 17.06 6.20 18.40
N ARG A 72 18.24 6.78 18.13
CA ARG A 72 19.54 6.11 18.29
C ARG A 72 19.80 5.69 19.73
N GLU A 73 19.43 6.51 20.71
CA GLU A 73 19.70 6.20 22.12
C GLU A 73 18.90 4.98 22.59
N ALA A 74 17.70 4.76 22.07
CA ALA A 74 16.94 3.54 22.33
C ALA A 74 17.67 2.31 21.76
N LEU A 75 18.17 2.39 20.53
CA LEU A 75 18.89 1.29 19.87
C LEU A 75 20.26 1.02 20.48
N ARG A 76 20.96 2.04 20.97
CA ARG A 76 22.28 1.90 21.62
C ARG A 76 22.24 1.01 22.87
N ARG A 77 21.11 1.01 23.58
CA ARG A 77 20.91 0.22 24.80
C ARG A 77 20.42 -1.21 24.53
N GLY A 78 20.06 -1.52 23.30
CA GLY A 78 19.48 -2.81 22.91
C GLY A 78 20.20 -3.45 21.74
N ASN A 79 19.61 -4.54 21.24
CA ASN A 79 20.09 -5.23 20.04
C ASN A 79 19.32 -4.72 18.84
N VAL A 80 20.01 -4.15 17.85
CA VAL A 80 19.41 -3.60 16.63
C VAL A 80 18.66 -4.66 15.81
N HIS A 81 19.05 -5.93 15.92
CA HIS A 81 18.38 -7.05 15.25
C HIS A 81 17.18 -7.62 16.06
N ASP A 82 16.98 -7.16 17.29
CA ASP A 82 15.80 -7.50 18.10
C ASP A 82 14.78 -6.37 18.04
N LEU A 83 13.64 -6.63 17.39
CA LEU A 83 12.52 -5.70 17.26
C LEU A 83 12.06 -5.12 18.61
N ARG A 84 12.20 -5.86 19.72
CA ARG A 84 11.80 -5.39 21.06
C ARG A 84 12.67 -4.25 21.59
N SER A 85 13.86 -4.07 21.03
CA SER A 85 14.77 -2.97 21.36
C SER A 85 14.37 -1.66 20.66
N TRP A 86 13.47 -1.71 19.69
CA TRP A 86 13.09 -0.55 18.90
C TRP A 86 12.01 0.28 19.62
N PRO A 87 12.13 1.61 19.62
CA PRO A 87 11.13 2.47 20.23
C PRO A 87 9.82 2.40 19.43
N VAL A 88 8.69 2.38 20.16
CA VAL A 88 7.38 2.48 19.53
C VAL A 88 7.21 3.90 18.99
N LEU A 89 6.92 4.02 17.69
CA LEU A 89 6.64 5.31 17.06
C LEU A 89 5.19 5.72 17.28
N GLU A 90 4.99 6.77 18.07
CA GLU A 90 3.69 7.41 18.20
C GLU A 90 3.43 8.40 17.07
N ARG A 91 2.15 8.71 16.82
CA ARG A 91 1.75 9.67 15.78
C ARG A 91 2.44 11.02 15.94
N GLY A 92 2.57 11.51 17.17
CA GLY A 92 3.26 12.78 17.46
C GLY A 92 4.74 12.74 17.09
N THR A 93 5.43 11.63 17.40
CA THR A 93 6.84 11.41 17.02
C THR A 93 7.01 11.44 15.50
N ILE A 94 6.13 10.77 14.75
CA ILE A 94 6.21 10.74 13.29
C ILE A 94 6.03 12.15 12.71
N GLN A 95 5.10 12.94 13.25
CA GLN A 95 4.88 14.32 12.82
C GLN A 95 6.06 15.24 13.15
N ALA A 96 6.63 15.11 14.35
CA ALA A 96 7.76 15.92 14.79
C ALA A 96 9.06 15.60 14.02
N HIS A 97 9.28 14.34 13.68
CA HIS A 97 10.52 13.85 13.08
C HIS A 97 10.33 13.37 11.63
N THR A 98 9.38 13.92 10.88
CA THR A 98 9.06 13.46 9.51
C THR A 98 10.29 13.45 8.60
N ALA A 99 11.13 14.49 8.65
CA ALA A 99 12.34 14.58 7.83
C ALA A 99 13.40 13.54 8.22
N GLU A 100 13.57 13.29 9.53
CA GLU A 100 14.55 12.33 10.06
C GLU A 100 14.12 10.88 9.84
N LEU A 101 12.82 10.64 9.68
CA LEU A 101 12.26 9.32 9.36
C LEU A 101 12.34 8.97 7.87
N LEU A 102 12.81 9.89 7.01
CA LEU A 102 13.10 9.60 5.61
C LEU A 102 14.49 8.96 5.46
N ALA A 103 14.53 7.79 4.84
CA ALA A 103 15.77 7.11 4.51
C ALA A 103 16.69 7.99 3.64
N GLN A 104 18.00 7.84 3.83
CA GLN A 104 19.05 8.57 3.12
C GLN A 104 19.98 7.61 2.34
N PRO A 105 20.22 7.84 1.03
CA PRO A 105 19.59 8.87 0.21
C PRO A 105 18.09 8.60 0.02
N THR A 106 17.30 9.67 -0.08
CA THR A 106 15.85 9.52 -0.26
C THR A 106 15.53 8.93 -1.64
N PRO A 107 14.70 7.88 -1.73
CA PRO A 107 14.33 7.28 -3.01
C PRO A 107 13.75 8.31 -3.99
N ALA A 108 14.17 8.22 -5.26
CA ALA A 108 13.64 9.08 -6.31
C ALA A 108 12.15 8.80 -6.55
N GLY A 109 11.38 9.86 -6.85
CA GLY A 109 9.95 9.73 -7.15
C GLY A 109 9.07 9.38 -5.94
N HIS A 110 9.58 9.51 -4.71
CA HIS A 110 8.76 9.40 -3.52
C HIS A 110 7.70 10.52 -3.47
N TYR A 111 6.58 10.24 -2.83
CA TYR A 111 5.49 11.19 -2.64
C TYR A 111 4.85 11.00 -1.27
N LEU A 112 4.22 12.06 -0.76
CA LEU A 112 3.57 12.01 0.55
C LEU A 112 2.13 11.52 0.43
N ARG A 113 1.82 10.37 1.03
CA ARG A 113 0.45 9.92 1.24
C ARG A 113 -0.05 10.46 2.58
N ARG A 114 -1.15 11.22 2.55
CA ARG A 114 -1.78 11.77 3.75
C ARG A 114 -2.96 10.91 4.19
N THR A 115 -3.10 10.68 5.48
CA THR A 115 -4.32 10.09 6.04
C THR A 115 -5.44 11.13 6.03
N SER A 116 -6.67 10.70 5.70
CA SER A 116 -7.87 11.52 5.86
C SER A 116 -8.17 11.62 7.36
N GLY A 117 -7.67 12.66 8.01
CA GLY A 117 -7.85 12.85 9.44
C GLY A 117 -9.25 13.35 9.77
N SER A 118 -10.04 12.58 10.51
CA SER A 118 -11.24 13.05 11.21
C SER A 118 -10.89 13.95 12.42
N SER A 119 -9.63 13.95 12.86
CA SER A 119 -9.14 14.64 14.06
C SER A 119 -8.29 15.90 13.78
N GLY A 120 -8.40 16.50 12.61
CA GLY A 120 -7.85 17.84 12.29
C GLY A 120 -6.38 17.92 11.86
N THR A 121 -5.54 16.90 12.10
CA THR A 121 -4.19 16.83 11.53
C THR A 121 -4.02 15.60 10.64
N ALA A 122 -3.64 15.78 9.39
CA ALA A 122 -3.31 14.63 8.53
C ALA A 122 -1.90 14.13 8.87
N LEU A 123 -1.72 12.81 8.98
CA LEU A 123 -0.39 12.21 9.05
C LEU A 123 0.10 11.97 7.62
N GLY A 124 1.28 12.50 7.28
CA GLY A 124 1.93 12.25 6.00
C GLY A 124 2.95 11.13 6.13
N VAL A 125 2.85 10.11 5.26
CA VAL A 125 3.84 9.05 5.13
C VAL A 125 4.42 9.10 3.72
N ALA A 126 5.75 9.22 3.61
CA ALA A 126 6.40 9.20 2.32
C ALA A 126 6.41 7.77 1.76
N MET A 127 6.06 7.62 0.49
CA MET A 127 6.08 6.34 -0.20
C MET A 127 6.81 6.50 -1.52
N ASP A 128 7.72 5.58 -1.81
CA ASP A 128 8.27 5.40 -3.14
C ASP A 128 7.36 4.51 -4.01
N ALA A 129 7.80 4.21 -5.22
CA ALA A 129 7.03 3.42 -6.16
C ALA A 129 6.87 1.95 -5.71
N ASP A 130 7.84 1.40 -4.97
CA ASP A 130 7.81 0.03 -4.48
C ASP A 130 6.88 -0.10 -3.28
N ALA A 131 6.99 0.81 -2.31
CA ALA A 131 6.07 0.92 -1.18
C ALA A 131 4.61 1.11 -1.65
N ALA A 132 4.39 1.97 -2.65
CA ALA A 132 3.08 2.14 -3.26
C ALA A 132 2.55 0.85 -3.92
N SER A 133 3.44 0.11 -4.59
CA SER A 133 3.07 -1.14 -5.27
C SER A 133 2.75 -2.26 -4.28
N TRP A 134 3.49 -2.35 -3.17
CA TRP A 134 3.17 -3.25 -2.05
C TRP A 134 1.81 -2.94 -1.42
N ALA A 135 1.54 -1.66 -1.16
CA ALA A 135 0.26 -1.22 -0.60
C ALA A 135 -0.91 -1.64 -1.49
N TRP A 136 -0.82 -1.34 -2.79
CA TRP A 136 -1.86 -1.71 -3.76
C TRP A 136 -1.98 -3.22 -3.97
N ALA A 137 -0.87 -3.96 -4.00
CA ALA A 137 -0.93 -5.42 -4.09
C ALA A 137 -1.65 -6.03 -2.87
N THR A 138 -1.43 -5.46 -1.67
CA THR A 138 -2.12 -5.86 -0.44
C THR A 138 -3.60 -5.51 -0.50
N ASP A 139 -3.98 -4.34 -1.02
CA ASP A 139 -5.40 -3.98 -1.23
C ASP A 139 -6.10 -4.97 -2.17
N TYR A 140 -5.43 -5.40 -3.26
CA TYR A 140 -5.97 -6.40 -4.18
C TYR A 140 -6.01 -7.82 -3.60
N ARG A 141 -5.17 -8.14 -2.62
CA ARG A 141 -5.07 -9.48 -2.01
C ARG A 141 -6.43 -9.98 -1.52
N GLY A 142 -7.15 -9.15 -0.77
CA GLY A 142 -8.48 -9.50 -0.25
C GLY A 142 -9.48 -9.78 -1.38
N LEU A 143 -9.46 -8.99 -2.45
CA LEU A 143 -10.32 -9.19 -3.62
C LEU A 143 -10.00 -10.53 -4.31
N LEU A 144 -8.72 -10.85 -4.47
CA LEU A 144 -8.26 -12.06 -5.14
C LEU A 144 -8.64 -13.34 -4.37
N TRP A 145 -8.64 -13.32 -3.04
CA TRP A 145 -9.14 -14.44 -2.22
C TRP A 145 -10.60 -14.76 -2.48
N HIS A 146 -11.41 -13.75 -2.80
CA HIS A 146 -12.82 -13.92 -3.18
C HIS A 146 -13.02 -14.18 -4.68
N GLY A 147 -11.95 -14.43 -5.44
CA GLY A 147 -12.02 -14.66 -6.88
C GLY A 147 -12.30 -13.41 -7.71
N ILE A 148 -12.22 -12.22 -7.11
CA ILE A 148 -12.39 -10.94 -7.82
C ILE A 148 -11.03 -10.56 -8.42
N SER A 149 -10.90 -10.75 -9.73
CA SER A 149 -9.66 -10.46 -10.46
C SER A 149 -9.40 -8.95 -10.56
N VAL A 150 -8.13 -8.59 -10.75
CA VAL A 150 -7.80 -7.24 -11.23
C VAL A 150 -8.49 -7.04 -12.57
N GLY A 151 -9.26 -5.97 -12.73
CA GLY A 151 -10.05 -5.72 -13.94
C GLY A 151 -11.47 -6.29 -13.90
N ALA A 152 -11.87 -6.95 -12.81
CA ALA A 152 -13.27 -7.28 -12.54
C ALA A 152 -14.16 -6.03 -12.64
N ARG A 153 -15.39 -6.21 -13.15
CA ARG A 153 -16.39 -5.13 -13.17
C ARG A 153 -16.83 -4.86 -11.75
N CYS A 154 -16.52 -3.68 -11.21
CA CYS A 154 -16.94 -3.31 -9.86
C CYS A 154 -17.71 -1.98 -9.86
N ILE A 155 -18.71 -1.90 -8.98
CA ILE A 155 -19.34 -0.62 -8.63
C ILE A 155 -18.58 -0.05 -7.44
N ARG A 156 -18.25 1.23 -7.49
CA ARG A 156 -17.61 1.93 -6.39
C ARG A 156 -18.49 3.06 -5.90
N LEU A 157 -18.95 2.95 -4.65
CA LEU A 157 -19.66 4.02 -3.99
C LEU A 157 -18.67 5.12 -3.58
N ILE A 158 -18.83 6.32 -4.10
CA ILE A 158 -17.95 7.46 -3.77
C ILE A 158 -18.75 8.74 -3.57
N HIS A 159 -18.41 9.50 -2.52
CA HIS A 159 -19.01 10.80 -2.27
C HIS A 159 -18.53 11.87 -3.27
N LYS A 160 -17.27 11.79 -3.74
CA LYS A 160 -16.69 12.76 -4.66
C LYS A 160 -16.90 12.34 -6.11
N ARG A 161 -17.24 13.27 -7.00
CA ARG A 161 -17.24 13.05 -8.45
C ARG A 161 -15.80 13.01 -8.97
N GLU A 162 -15.26 11.81 -9.16
CA GLU A 162 -13.97 11.58 -9.83
C GLU A 162 -14.19 11.38 -11.35
N GLY A 163 -13.20 11.76 -12.16
CA GLY A 163 -13.34 11.83 -13.62
C GLY A 163 -13.09 10.49 -14.32
N GLY A 164 -14.04 10.05 -15.15
CA GLY A 164 -14.23 8.65 -15.54
C GLY A 164 -13.13 7.88 -16.29
N LEU A 165 -12.02 8.48 -16.73
CA LEU A 165 -10.97 7.72 -17.42
C LEU A 165 -10.22 6.76 -16.48
N ALA A 166 -9.92 7.21 -15.25
CA ALA A 166 -9.19 6.39 -14.28
C ALA A 166 -10.05 5.23 -13.75
N GLU A 167 -11.36 5.45 -13.61
CA GLU A 167 -12.34 4.45 -13.24
C GLU A 167 -12.55 3.47 -14.38
N TRP A 168 -12.71 3.98 -15.61
CA TRP A 168 -12.85 3.16 -16.81
C TRP A 168 -11.67 2.22 -17.03
N VAL A 169 -10.43 2.72 -16.90
CA VAL A 169 -9.21 1.87 -16.99
C VAL A 169 -9.29 0.70 -16.01
N ARG A 170 -9.79 0.94 -14.80
CA ARG A 170 -9.93 -0.08 -13.74
C ARG A 170 -11.21 -0.92 -13.85
N ASN A 171 -12.04 -0.69 -14.88
CA ASN A 171 -13.36 -1.31 -15.04
C ASN A 171 -14.33 -1.01 -13.88
N LEU A 172 -14.23 0.21 -13.35
CA LEU A 172 -15.05 0.68 -12.23
C LEU A 172 -16.18 1.56 -12.73
N ARG A 173 -17.37 1.34 -12.18
CA ARG A 173 -18.50 2.26 -12.32
C ARG A 173 -18.65 3.05 -11.02
N PRO A 174 -18.33 4.36 -11.01
CA PRO A 174 -18.61 5.18 -9.85
C PRO A 174 -20.13 5.31 -9.70
N LEU A 175 -20.62 5.11 -8.49
CA LEU A 175 -21.98 5.45 -8.08
C LEU A 175 -21.86 6.51 -7.01
N HIS A 176 -22.48 7.67 -7.22
CA HIS A 176 -22.41 8.73 -6.23
C HIS A 176 -23.45 8.52 -5.15
N THR A 177 -23.13 8.93 -3.92
CA THR A 177 -24.08 8.87 -2.80
C THR A 177 -25.38 9.61 -3.11
N ASP A 178 -25.29 10.68 -3.89
CA ASP A 178 -26.44 11.51 -4.28
C ASP A 178 -27.29 10.83 -5.37
N ASP A 179 -26.74 9.83 -6.08
CA ASP A 179 -27.48 9.02 -7.04
C ASP A 179 -28.35 7.95 -6.36
N LEU A 180 -28.16 7.73 -5.05
CA LEU A 180 -28.92 6.77 -4.24
C LEU A 180 -30.06 7.43 -3.43
N SER A 181 -30.48 8.65 -3.77
CA SER A 181 -31.61 9.27 -3.09
C SER A 181 -32.90 8.46 -3.29
N ALA A 182 -33.75 8.41 -2.26
CA ALA A 182 -35.01 7.65 -2.30
C ALA A 182 -35.89 8.06 -3.49
N GLU A 183 -35.92 9.35 -3.82
CA GLU A 183 -36.65 9.88 -4.98
C GLU A 183 -36.16 9.29 -6.31
N ARG A 184 -34.85 9.11 -6.48
CA ARG A 184 -34.27 8.56 -7.72
C ARG A 184 -34.38 7.05 -7.81
N LEU A 185 -34.32 6.36 -6.67
CA LEU A 185 -34.49 4.91 -6.61
C LEU A 185 -35.95 4.47 -6.81
N MET A 186 -36.92 5.33 -6.48
CA MET A 186 -38.35 5.05 -6.69
C MET A 186 -38.90 5.55 -8.04
N ALA A 187 -38.11 6.33 -8.80
CA ALA A 187 -38.51 6.90 -10.08
C ALA A 187 -38.10 6.06 -11.32
N GLY A 188 -37.51 4.89 -11.12
CA GLY A 188 -37.12 3.94 -12.18
C GLY A 188 -37.74 2.57 -11.95
#